data_AF-A0A5K7XBL2-F1
#
_entry.id   AF-A0A5K7XBL2-F1
#
_cell.length_a   1.000
_cell.length_b   1.000
_cell.length_c   1.000
_cell.angle_alpha   90.00
_cell.angle_beta   90.00
_cell.angle_gamma   90.00
#
_symmetry.space_group_name_H-M   'P 1'
#
loop_
_entity.id
_entity.type
_entity.pdbx_description
1 polymer ?
#
loop_
_entity_poly.entity_id
_entity_poly.type
_entity_poly.pdbx_seq_one_letter_code
_entity_poly.pdbx_strand_id
1 'polypeptide(L)'
;MATSSQQQSEKARPVHEIRLGRIKAAIWENEVSTGIRHNVTFQRIYKDGTQWRQSDSFGRDDLHLVMKVADLAHTWIYEQGQDSGANDRAA
;
A
#
# COMPACT_ATOMS: atom_id res chain seq x y z
N MET A 1 -10.88 -36.72 -5.94
CA MET A 1 -11.31 -35.81 -7.02
C MET A 1 -10.84 -34.42 -6.62
N ALA A 2 -9.92 -33.84 -7.39
CA ALA A 2 -9.33 -32.55 -7.09
C ALA A 2 -10.17 -31.46 -7.75
N THR A 3 -10.69 -30.53 -6.97
CA THR A 3 -11.31 -29.31 -7.48
C THR A 3 -10.50 -28.13 -6.95
N SER A 4 -9.41 -27.80 -7.64
CA SER A 4 -8.75 -26.49 -7.47
C SER A 4 -9.61 -25.45 -8.18
N SER A 5 -10.37 -24.67 -7.43
CA SER A 5 -10.98 -23.45 -7.93
C SER A 5 -9.88 -22.40 -8.12
N GLN A 6 -9.35 -22.30 -9.34
CA GLN A 6 -8.58 -21.15 -9.78
C GLN A 6 -9.54 -19.96 -9.92
N GLN A 7 -9.71 -19.22 -8.83
CA GLN A 7 -10.27 -17.88 -8.89
C GLN A 7 -9.16 -16.97 -9.44
N GLN A 8 -9.33 -16.58 -10.69
CA GLN A 8 -8.52 -15.54 -11.36
C GLN A 8 -8.65 -14.27 -10.51
N SER A 9 -7.69 -14.05 -9.61
CA SER A 9 -7.60 -12.84 -8.83
C SER A 9 -7.35 -11.69 -9.81
N GLU A 10 -8.35 -10.84 -10.02
CA GLU A 10 -8.10 -9.47 -10.52
C GLU A 10 -6.89 -8.95 -9.75
N LYS A 11 -5.87 -8.46 -10.47
CA LYS A 11 -4.69 -7.88 -9.82
C LYS A 11 -5.19 -6.80 -8.88
N ALA A 12 -5.20 -7.12 -7.58
CA ALA A 12 -5.62 -6.20 -6.55
C ALA A 12 -4.85 -4.91 -6.80
N ARG A 13 -5.56 -3.79 -6.90
CA ARG A 13 -4.91 -2.48 -6.99
C ARG A 13 -4.73 -1.98 -5.57
N PRO A 14 -3.66 -1.24 -5.28
CA PRO A 14 -3.56 -0.57 -3.99
C PRO A 14 -4.75 0.38 -3.82
N VAL A 15 -5.34 0.37 -2.63
CA VAL A 15 -6.44 1.27 -2.26
C VAL A 15 -5.95 2.72 -2.11
N HIS A 16 -4.66 2.89 -1.83
CA HIS A 16 -4.03 4.20 -1.76
C HIS A 16 -2.55 4.13 -2.14
N GLU A 17 -2.03 5.18 -2.77
CA GLU A 17 -0.61 5.32 -3.07
C GLU A 17 -0.12 6.71 -2.66
N ILE A 18 1.03 6.74 -1.97
CA ILE A 18 1.68 7.97 -1.51
C ILE A 18 3.06 8.01 -2.13
N ARG A 19 3.43 9.13 -2.76
CA ARG A 19 4.74 9.27 -3.43
C ARG A 19 5.42 10.57 -3.04
N LEU A 20 6.67 10.47 -2.59
CA LEU A 20 7.57 11.59 -2.37
C LEU A 20 8.86 11.38 -3.18
N GLY A 21 9.02 12.19 -4.23
CA GLY A 21 10.14 12.09 -5.15
C GLY A 21 10.22 10.71 -5.81
N ARG A 22 11.31 9.98 -5.50
CA ARG A 22 11.56 8.63 -6.02
C ARG A 22 11.03 7.50 -5.13
N ILE A 23 10.49 7.79 -3.96
CA ILE A 23 9.96 6.77 -3.05
C ILE A 23 8.43 6.79 -3.08
N LYS A 24 7.85 5.60 -3.16
CA LYS A 24 6.40 5.37 -3.15
C LYS A 24 6.04 4.35 -2.08
N ALA A 25 4.96 4.62 -1.34
CA ALA A 25 4.24 3.64 -0.54
C ALA A 25 2.93 3.28 -1.26
N ALA A 26 2.61 1.99 -1.33
CA ALA A 26 1.34 1.47 -1.82
C ALA A 26 0.64 0.72 -0.69
N ILE A 27 -0.61 1.08 -0.41
CA ILE A 27 -1.43 0.54 0.66
C ILE A 27 -2.44 -0.42 0.05
N TRP A 28 -2.50 -1.63 0.60
CA TRP A 28 -3.26 -2.76 0.11
C TRP A 28 -4.27 -3.19 1.14
N GLU A 29 -5.53 -3.23 0.75
CA GLU A 29 -6.61 -3.73 1.58
C GLU A 29 -6.69 -5.25 1.48
N ASN A 30 -6.82 -5.92 2.62
CA ASN A 30 -7.01 -7.36 2.70
C ASN A 30 -8.14 -7.65 3.68
N GLU A 31 -9.19 -8.31 3.21
CA GLU A 31 -10.26 -8.81 4.06
C GLU A 31 -9.76 -10.02 4.86
N VAL A 32 -9.92 -9.96 6.18
CA VAL A 32 -9.70 -11.10 7.09
C VAL A 32 -10.97 -11.35 7.91
N SER A 33 -11.08 -12.53 8.53
CA SER A 33 -12.27 -12.90 9.32
C SER A 33 -12.58 -11.94 10.48
N THR A 34 -11.63 -11.11 10.89
CA THR A 34 -11.74 -10.13 11.98
C THR A 34 -11.91 -8.69 11.47
N GLY A 35 -12.04 -8.47 10.15
CA GLY A 35 -12.23 -7.14 9.54
C GLY A 35 -11.23 -6.85 8.42
N ILE A 36 -11.02 -5.56 8.14
CA ILE A 36 -10.11 -5.11 7.09
C ILE A 36 -8.70 -4.91 7.65
N ARG A 37 -7.68 -5.47 6.99
CA ARG A 37 -6.26 -5.24 7.30
C ARG A 37 -5.54 -4.55 6.14
N HIS A 38 -4.81 -3.49 6.48
CA HIS A 38 -3.97 -2.78 5.53
C HIS A 38 -2.52 -3.31 5.58
N ASN A 39 -1.97 -3.61 4.41
CA ASN A 39 -0.54 -3.89 4.23
C ASN A 39 0.09 -2.77 3.41
N VAL A 40 1.35 -2.44 3.65
CA VAL A 40 2.06 -1.38 2.93
C VAL A 40 3.30 -1.94 2.26
N THR A 41 3.49 -1.63 0.98
CA THR A 41 4.74 -1.90 0.25
C THR A 41 5.43 -0.61 -0.13
N PHE A 42 6.76 -0.58 -0.02
CA PHE A 42 7.57 0.57 -0.39
C PHE A 42 8.40 0.26 -1.62
N GLN A 43 8.54 1.23 -2.51
CA GLN A 43 9.29 1.08 -3.74
C GLN A 43 10.07 2.36 -4.07
N ARG A 44 11.29 2.19 -4.54
CA ARG A 44 12.09 3.24 -5.19
C ARG A 44 11.91 3.16 -6.70
N ILE A 45 11.47 4.25 -7.31
CA ILE A 45 11.31 4.42 -8.75
C ILE A 45 12.58 5.05 -9.32
N TYR A 46 13.14 4.44 -10.36
CA TYR A 46 14.31 4.95 -11.04
C TYR A 46 14.21 4.70 -12.55
N LYS A 47 15.04 5.40 -13.32
CA LYS A 47 15.11 5.22 -14.77
C LYS A 47 16.34 4.39 -15.10
N ASP A 48 16.14 3.35 -15.90
CA ASP A 48 17.17 2.51 -16.48
C ASP A 48 17.14 2.69 -18.00
N GLY A 49 18.07 3.50 -18.51
CA GLY A 49 18.04 3.98 -19.89
C GLY A 49 16.75 4.75 -20.21
N THR A 50 15.89 4.15 -21.01
CA THR A 50 14.59 4.72 -21.40
C THR A 50 13.42 4.20 -20.55
N GLN A 51 13.62 3.15 -19.77
CA GLN A 51 12.55 2.46 -19.05
C GLN A 51 12.51 2.87 -17.58
N TRP A 52 11.30 3.06 -17.05
CA TRP A 52 11.11 3.20 -15.61
C TRP A 52 11.11 1.83 -14.94
N ARG A 53 11.83 1.72 -13.83
CA ARG A 53 11.97 0.52 -13.02
C ARG A 53 11.68 0.83 -11.56
N GLN A 54 11.39 -0.22 -10.80
CA GLN A 54 11.15 -0.18 -9.37
C GLN A 54 12.18 -1.06 -8.66
N SER A 55 12.52 -0.72 -7.42
CA SER A 55 13.39 -1.51 -6.54
C SER A 55 12.88 -1.41 -5.12
N ASP A 56 13.08 -2.48 -4.35
CA ASP A 56 12.90 -2.58 -2.90
C ASP A 56 14.19 -2.29 -2.12
N SER A 57 15.26 -1.92 -2.82
CA SER A 57 16.55 -1.55 -2.24
C SER A 57 16.68 -0.03 -2.15
N PHE A 58 16.98 0.45 -0.95
CA PHE A 58 17.04 1.87 -0.60
C PHE A 58 18.47 2.27 -0.24
N GLY A 59 18.95 3.36 -0.82
CA GLY A 59 20.23 3.96 -0.43
C GLY A 59 20.07 4.87 0.79
N ARG A 60 21.20 5.35 1.33
CA ARG A 60 21.21 6.29 2.48
C ARG A 60 20.26 7.49 2.28
N ASP A 61 20.30 8.08 1.10
CA ASP A 61 19.54 9.30 0.80
C ASP A 61 18.03 9.02 0.56
N ASP A 62 17.63 7.74 0.47
CA ASP A 62 16.22 7.33 0.42
C ASP A 62 15.58 7.24 1.79
N LEU A 63 16.37 7.00 2.84
CA LEU A 63 15.86 6.61 4.15
C LEU A 63 14.94 7.67 4.76
N HIS A 64 15.28 8.95 4.60
CA HIS A 64 14.42 10.03 5.10
C HIS A 64 13.09 10.12 4.34
N LEU A 65 13.08 9.83 3.04
CA LEU A 65 11.84 9.79 2.25
C LEU A 65 11.02 8.55 2.60
N VAL A 66 11.65 7.39 2.81
CA VAL A 66 10.99 6.17 3.29
C VAL A 66 10.27 6.43 4.61
N MET A 67 10.94 7.06 5.58
CA MET A 67 10.34 7.45 6.85
C MET A 67 9.10 8.33 6.64
N LYS A 68 9.20 9.37 5.80
CA LYS A 68 8.07 10.27 5.53
C LYS A 68 6.89 9.58 4.86
N VAL A 69 7.13 8.74 3.84
CA VAL A 69 6.02 8.03 3.19
C VAL A 69 5.41 6.96 4.10
N ALA A 70 6.19 6.37 5.00
CA ALA A 70 5.68 5.43 6.00
C ALA A 70 4.78 6.14 7.03
N ASP A 71 5.18 7.32 7.50
CA ASP A 71 4.40 8.16 8.41
C ASP A 71 3.06 8.60 7.80
N LEU A 72 3.09 9.04 6.53
CA LEU A 72 1.88 9.38 5.79
C LEU A 72 0.98 8.17 5.55
N ALA A 73 1.55 7.01 5.24
CA ALA A 73 0.77 5.78 5.06
C ALA A 73 0.12 5.34 6.38
N HIS A 74 0.85 5.44 7.50
CA HIS A 74 0.30 5.19 8.83
C HIS A 74 -0.87 6.12 9.14
N THR A 75 -0.70 7.43 8.89
CA THR A 75 -1.75 8.44 9.10
C THR A 75 -3.01 8.08 8.32
N TRP A 76 -2.87 7.81 7.01
CA TRP A 76 -4.00 7.43 6.16
C TRP A 76 -4.73 6.17 6.67
N ILE A 77 -3.99 5.12 7.06
CA ILE A 77 -4.58 3.88 7.59
C ILE A 77 -5.41 4.16 8.85
N TYR A 78 -4.90 5.03 9.74
CA TYR A 78 -5.59 5.37 10.98
C TYR A 78 -6.85 6.22 10.73
N GLU A 79 -6.83 7.09 9.72
CA GLU A 79 -8.01 7.84 9.28
C GLU A 79 -9.10 6.92 8.71
N GLN A 80 -8.74 5.92 7.89
CA GLN A 80 -9.73 4.96 7.35
C GLN A 80 -10.45 4.14 8.43
N GLY A 81 -9.76 3.79 9.52
CA GLY A 81 -10.37 3.10 10.66
C GLY A 81 -11.36 3.98 11.44
N GLN A 82 -11.12 5.30 11.50
CA GLN A 82 -12.02 6.25 12.15
C GLN A 82 -13.27 6.52 11.32
N ASP A 83 -13.14 6.67 10.00
CA ASP A 83 -14.27 6.89 9.09
C ASP A 83 -15.23 5.69 9.10
N SER A 84 -14.69 4.46 9.15
CA SER A 84 -15.51 3.24 9.24
C SER A 84 -16.32 3.18 10.54
N GLY A 85 -15.74 3.59 11.67
CA GLY A 85 -16.42 3.59 12.98
C GLY A 85 -17.38 4.79 13.20
N ALA A 86 -17.21 5.88 12.48
CA ALA A 86 -18.08 7.05 12.53
C ALA A 86 -19.37 6.86 11.71
N ASN A 87 -19.27 6.16 10.56
CA ASN A 87 -20.42 5.92 9.68
C ASN A 87 -21.46 4.98 10.31
N ASP A 88 -21.04 4.03 11.17
CA ASP A 88 -21.93 3.10 11.88
C ASP A 88 -22.70 3.73 13.05
N ARG A 89 -22.32 4.93 13.53
CA ARG A 89 -23.01 5.63 14.65
C ARG A 89 -24.07 6.62 14.19
N ALA A 90 -24.17 6.87 12.89
CA ALA A 90 -25.09 7.83 12.29
C ALA A 90 -26.29 7.19 11.56
N ALA A 91 -26.48 5.87 11.71
CA ALA A 91 -27.58 5.09 11.14
C ALA A 91 -28.58 4.62 12.21
#